data_AF-A0A9D6EM69-F1
#
_entry.id   AF-A0A9D6EM69-F1
#
_cell.length_a   1.000
_cell.length_b   1.000
_cell.length_c   1.000
_cell.angle_alpha   90.00
_cell.angle_beta   90.00
_cell.angle_gamma   90.00
#
_symmetry.space_group_name_H-M   'P 1'
#
loop_
_entity.id
_entity.type
_entity.pdbx_description
1 polymer ?
#
loop_
_entity_poly.entity_id
_entity_poly.type
_entity_poly.pdbx_seq_one_letter_code
_entity_poly.pdbx_strand_id
1 'polypeptide(L)' 'MSTCECGMTHDQASSRLGCSECGTVLCRSCLIKVDANTFCRWCAPTAGVGGA' A
#
# COMPACT_ATOMS: atom_id res chain seq x y z
N MET A 1 5.36 15.62 -8.63
CA MET A 1 4.45 14.49 -8.91
C MET A 1 4.83 13.35 -8.00
N SER A 2 4.00 12.99 -7.02
CA SER A 2 4.25 11.82 -6.18
C SER A 2 3.65 10.61 -6.89
N THR A 3 4.41 10.03 -7.80
CA THR A 3 4.08 8.74 -8.41
C THR A 3 4.14 7.68 -7.33
N CYS A 4 3.04 6.96 -7.18
CA CYS A 4 2.97 5.86 -6.24
C CYS A 4 3.64 4.63 -6.89
N GLU A 5 4.11 3.67 -6.10
CA GLU A 5 4.78 2.46 -6.63
C GLU A 5 3.86 1.66 -7.60
N CYS A 6 2.55 1.89 -7.50
CA CYS A 6 1.51 1.38 -8.38
C CYS A 6 1.50 1.96 -9.82
N GLY A 7 2.35 2.95 -10.12
CA GLY A 7 2.39 3.63 -11.41
C GLY A 7 1.22 4.58 -11.68
N MET A 8 0.28 4.70 -10.73
CA MET A 8 -0.82 5.64 -10.85
C MET A 8 -0.46 7.01 -10.29
N THR A 9 -0.69 8.04 -11.11
CA THR A 9 -0.60 9.44 -10.71
C THR A 9 -1.78 9.74 -9.79
N HIS A 10 -1.52 9.83 -8.49
CA HIS A 10 -2.55 10.23 -7.54
C HIS A 10 -2.76 11.75 -7.64
N ASP A 11 -3.87 12.14 -8.26
CA ASP A 11 -4.47 13.46 -8.07
C ASP A 11 -4.95 13.54 -6.61
N GLN A 12 -4.36 14.45 -5.84
CA GLN A 12 -4.78 14.85 -4.50
C GLN A 12 -4.60 13.82 -3.36
N ALA A 13 -3.51 14.02 -2.61
CA ALA A 13 -3.46 14.30 -1.16
C ALA A 13 -4.38 13.56 -0.15
N SER A 14 -5.12 12.51 -0.51
CA SER A 14 -6.04 11.86 0.42
C SER A 14 -5.34 10.70 1.13
N SER A 15 -4.59 11.05 2.17
CA SER A 15 -3.83 10.18 3.09
C SER A 15 -2.70 9.39 2.43
N ARG A 16 -1.46 9.85 2.66
CA ARG A 16 -0.24 9.07 2.43
C ARG A 16 -0.20 7.91 3.44
N LEU A 17 -0.92 6.83 3.14
CA LEU A 17 -0.82 5.60 3.92
C LEU A 17 0.48 4.90 3.52
N GLY A 18 1.29 4.53 4.51
CA GLY A 18 2.52 3.78 4.30
C GLY A 18 2.27 2.28 4.41
N CYS A 19 3.08 1.49 3.71
CA CYS A 19 3.19 0.07 4.01
C CYS A 19 3.80 -0.08 5.41
N SER A 20 3.16 -0.84 6.30
CA SER A 20 3.66 -1.04 7.65
C SER A 20 4.94 -1.89 7.70
N GLU A 21 5.20 -2.67 6.64
CA GLU A 21 6.38 -3.53 6.55
C GLU A 21 7.57 -2.77 5.95
N CYS A 22 7.42 -2.25 4.73
CA CYS A 22 8.53 -1.64 3.98
C CYS A 22 8.54 -0.10 4.01
N GLY A 23 7.52 0.54 4.58
CA GLY A 23 7.40 2.01 4.61
C GLY A 23 7.09 2.67 3.26
N THR A 24 6.94 1.90 2.17
CA THR A 24 6.56 2.42 0.85
C THR A 24 5.29 3.26 0.93
N VAL A 25 5.28 4.41 0.26
CA VAL A 25 4.09 5.26 0.15
C VAL A 25 3.07 4.60 -0.78
N LEU A 26 1.86 4.40 -0.28
CA LEU A 26 0.78 3.72 -0.99
C LEU A 26 -0.30 4.68 -1.45
N CYS A 27 -0.80 4.39 -2.64
CA CYS A 27 -1.98 4.98 -3.25
C CYS A 27 -3.22 4.23 -2.76
N ARG A 28 -4.41 4.86 -2.68
CA ARG A 28 -5.66 4.14 -2.32
C ARG A 28 -5.95 2.94 -3.22
N SER A 29 -5.35 2.90 -4.42
CA SER A 29 -5.50 1.80 -5.36
C SER A 29 -4.52 0.65 -5.18
N CYS A 30 -3.37 0.85 -4.53
CA CYS A 30 -2.40 -0.22 -4.23
C CYS A 30 -2.21 -0.51 -2.75
N LEU A 31 -2.83 0.33 -1.93
CA LEU A 31 -3.17 0.14 -0.54
C LEU A 31 -3.96 -1.16 -0.41
N ILE A 32 -3.40 -2.11 0.32
CA ILE A 32 -4.11 -3.28 0.80
C ILE A 32 -4.27 -3.11 2.30
N LYS A 33 -5.51 -3.07 2.78
CA LYS A 33 -5.82 -3.06 4.22
C LYS A 33 -5.96 -4.50 4.68
N VAL A 34 -5.13 -4.90 5.63
CA VAL A 34 -5.25 -6.18 6.34
C VAL A 34 -5.41 -5.83 7.81
N ASP A 35 -6.57 -6.16 8.36
CA ASP A 35 -7.00 -5.74 9.70
C ASP A 35 -6.92 -4.21 9.87
N ALA A 36 -6.12 -3.75 10.84
CA ALA A 36 -5.88 -2.33 11.13
C ALA A 36 -4.66 -1.75 10.39
N ASN A 37 -3.88 -2.57 9.69
CA ASN A 37 -2.64 -2.16 9.03
C ASN A 37 -2.78 -2.03 7.52
N THR A 38 -1.91 -1.22 6.94
CA THR A 38 -1.81 -1.01 5.50
C THR A 38 -0.53 -1.62 4.95
N PHE A 39 -0.65 -2.38 3.87
CA PHE A 39 0.43 -3.10 3.23
C PHE A 39 0.46 -2.80 1.73
N CYS A 40 1.65 -2.89 1.13
CA CYS A 40 1.82 -2.80 -0.32
C CYS A 40 1.46 -4.14 -0.98
N ARG A 41 1.29 -4.16 -2.31
CA ARG A 41 1.00 -5.39 -3.06
C ARG A 41 2.02 -6.52 -2.86
N TRP A 42 3.24 -6.18 -2.47
CA TRP A 42 4.33 -7.13 -2.27
C TRP A 42 4.35 -7.70 -0.85
N CYS A 43 4.12 -6.86 0.16
CA CYS A 43 4.13 -7.25 1.56
C CYS A 43 2.78 -7.80 2.04
N ALA A 44 1.67 -7.45 1.40
CA ALA A 44 0.35 -7.97 1.74
C ALA A 44 0.28 -9.51 1.80
N PRO A 45 0.76 -10.29 0.81
CA PRO A 45 0.76 -11.75 0.93
C PRO A 45 1.57 -12.26 2.13
N THR A 46 2.68 -11.58 2.47
CA THR A 46 3.51 -11.91 3.65
C THR A 46 2.81 -11.60 4.97
N ALA A 47 1.96 -10.57 5.00
CA ALA A 47 1.24 -10.12 6.18
C ALA A 47 0.10 -11.05 6.64
N GLY A 48 -0.12 -12.19 5.97
CA GLY A 48 -1.07 -13.22 6.42
C GLY A 48 -2.22 -13.54 5.47
N VAL A 49 -2.24 -12.99 4.24
CA VAL A 49 -3.18 -13.44 3.19
C VAL A 49 -2.59 -14.49 2.24
N GLY A 50 -1.31 -14.83 2.37
CA GLY A 50 -0.64 -15.88 1.59
C GLY A 50 -0.32 -17.12 2.43
N GLY A 51 -1.35 -17.84 2.88
CA GLY A 51 -1.17 -19.21 3.37
C GLY A 51 -1.41 -20.20 2.24
N ALA A 52 -0.32 -20.84 1.78
CA ALA A 52 -0.21 -21.95 0.81
C ALA A 52 -0.22 -21.60 -0.69
#